data_AF-A0A353INA1-F1
#
_entry.id   AF-A0A353INA1-F1
#
_cell.length_a   1.000
_cell.length_b   1.000
_cell.length_c   1.000
_cell.angle_alpha   90.00
_cell.angle_beta   90.00
_cell.angle_gamma   90.00
#
_symmetry.space_group_name_H-M   'P 1'
#
loop_
_entity.id
_entity.type
_entity.pdbx_description
1 polymer ?
#
loop_
_entity_poly.entity_id
_entity_poly.type
_entity_poly.pdbx_seq_one_letter_code
_entity_poly.pdbx_strand_id
1 'polypeptide(L)'
;VLLLLATTGMMMMISANDLIALYVGLELQSLALYVVAAFKRDSTRSSEAGMKYFVLGALSSGMLLYGASLVYGFTGSTEFSEIANAAQPSGTNLGLIFGLVFLLTGLAFKISAVPFHMWTPDVYEGAPSPVTAFFAAAPKIAAMALFVR
;
A
#
# COMPACT_ATOMS: atom_id res chain seq x y z
N VAL A 1 -14.22 -14.60 4.77
CA VAL A 1 -14.55 -13.15 4.89
C VAL A 1 -13.33 -12.27 4.65
N LEU A 2 -12.23 -12.40 5.40
CA LEU A 2 -11.06 -11.52 5.26
C LEU A 2 -10.44 -11.51 3.85
N LEU A 3 -10.29 -12.67 3.20
CA LEU A 3 -9.80 -12.72 1.81
C LEU A 3 -10.74 -12.01 0.82
N LEU A 4 -12.05 -12.04 1.06
CA LEU A 4 -13.02 -11.32 0.24
C LEU A 4 -12.90 -9.81 0.46
N LEU A 5 -12.78 -9.36 1.71
CA LEU A 5 -12.52 -7.95 2.02
C LEU A 5 -11.20 -7.48 1.40
N ALA A 6 -10.16 -8.29 1.47
CA ALA A 6 -8.88 -7.99 0.83
C ALA A 6 -9.04 -7.83 -0.69
N THR A 7 -9.82 -8.72 -1.31
CA THR A 7 -10.11 -8.66 -2.75
C THR A 7 -10.94 -7.45 -3.12
N THR A 8 -11.96 -7.10 -2.31
CA THR A 8 -12.74 -5.87 -2.50
C THR A 8 -11.86 -4.63 -2.39
N GLY A 9 -10.94 -4.58 -1.42
CA GLY A 9 -9.97 -3.49 -1.29
C GLY A 9 -9.07 -3.39 -2.53
N MET A 10 -8.59 -4.51 -3.06
CA MET A 10 -7.81 -4.54 -4.32
C MET A 10 -8.62 -4.04 -5.52
N MET A 11 -9.88 -4.46 -5.66
CA MET A 11 -10.75 -3.99 -6.75
C MET A 11 -11.02 -2.49 -6.65
N MET A 12 -11.34 -2.00 -5.44
CA MET A 12 -11.53 -0.57 -5.16
C MET A 12 -10.26 0.21 -5.52
N MET A 13 -9.11 -0.26 -5.05
CA MET A 13 -7.80 0.35 -5.30
C MET A 13 -7.51 0.42 -6.82
N ILE A 14 -7.72 -0.65 -7.58
CA ILE A 14 -7.53 -0.67 -9.03
C ILE A 14 -8.48 0.31 -9.73
N SER A 15 -9.71 0.48 -9.24
CA SER A 15 -10.72 1.36 -9.82
C SER A 15 -10.62 2.84 -9.37
N ALA A 16 -9.77 3.16 -8.40
CA ALA A 16 -9.69 4.48 -7.79
C ALA A 16 -9.31 5.58 -8.81
N ASN A 17 -9.96 6.75 -8.75
CA ASN A 17 -9.64 7.92 -9.58
C ASN A 17 -9.04 9.09 -8.78
N ASP A 18 -8.95 8.92 -7.46
CA ASP A 18 -8.43 9.92 -6.54
C ASP A 18 -7.64 9.24 -5.40
N LEU A 19 -6.82 10.04 -4.73
CA LEU A 19 -5.94 9.59 -3.65
C LEU A 19 -6.69 9.00 -2.45
N ILE A 20 -7.89 9.47 -2.14
CA ILE A 20 -8.66 8.99 -0.99
C ILE A 20 -9.22 7.61 -1.30
N ALA A 21 -9.84 7.43 -2.47
CA ALA A 21 -10.34 6.13 -2.90
C ALA A 21 -9.21 5.09 -2.99
N LEU A 22 -8.03 5.48 -3.48
CA LEU A 22 -6.83 4.64 -3.50
C LEU A 22 -6.44 4.23 -2.09
N TYR A 23 -6.31 5.20 -1.17
CA TYR A 23 -5.91 4.95 0.21
C TYR A 23 -6.88 4.02 0.94
N VAL A 24 -8.19 4.25 0.79
CA VAL A 24 -9.22 3.41 1.42
C VAL A 24 -9.19 1.98 0.88
N GLY A 25 -9.05 1.79 -0.44
CA GLY A 25 -8.93 0.46 -1.04
C GLY A 25 -7.68 -0.28 -0.54
N LEU A 26 -6.55 0.43 -0.48
CA LEU A 26 -5.29 -0.08 0.02
C LEU A 26 -5.36 -0.47 1.51
N GLU A 27 -5.96 0.37 2.37
CA GLU A 27 -6.10 0.08 3.80
C GLU A 27 -7.06 -1.07 4.09
N LEU A 28 -8.20 -1.13 3.38
CA LEU A 28 -9.14 -2.24 3.49
C LEU A 28 -8.44 -3.58 3.17
N GLN A 29 -7.64 -3.57 2.10
CA GLN A 29 -6.83 -4.72 1.72
C GLN A 29 -5.77 -5.05 2.78
N SER A 30 -5.06 -4.04 3.27
CA SER A 30 -3.95 -4.19 4.19
C SER A 30 -4.37 -4.75 5.55
N LEU A 31 -5.40 -4.15 6.16
CA LEU A 31 -5.92 -4.60 7.45
C LEU A 31 -6.41 -6.04 7.41
N ALA A 32 -7.07 -6.44 6.32
CA ALA A 32 -7.48 -7.82 6.12
C ALA A 32 -6.26 -8.77 6.03
N LEU A 33 -5.21 -8.38 5.32
CA LEU A 33 -4.00 -9.19 5.23
C LEU A 33 -3.21 -9.29 6.53
N TYR A 34 -3.13 -8.22 7.31
CA TYR A 34 -2.44 -8.25 8.60
C TYR A 34 -3.03 -9.31 9.53
N VAL A 35 -4.37 -9.41 9.56
CA VAL A 35 -5.07 -10.44 10.35
C VAL A 35 -4.81 -11.84 9.79
N VAL A 36 -4.84 -12.02 8.47
CA VAL A 36 -4.64 -13.33 7.83
C VAL A 36 -3.18 -13.81 7.94
N ALA A 37 -2.19 -12.92 8.02
CA ALA A 37 -0.80 -13.28 8.30
C ALA A 37 -0.62 -13.93 9.69
N ALA A 38 -1.39 -13.48 10.68
CA ALA A 38 -1.44 -14.04 12.04
C ALA A 38 -2.52 -15.11 12.23
N PHE A 39 -3.02 -15.74 11.16
CA PHE A 39 -4.16 -16.66 11.25
C PHE A 39 -3.89 -17.89 12.14
N LYS A 40 -2.65 -18.41 12.16
CA LYS A 40 -2.26 -19.51 13.05
C LYS A 40 -1.91 -18.98 14.44
N ARG A 41 -2.93 -18.62 15.21
CA ARG A 41 -2.80 -18.01 16.56
C ARG A 41 -1.93 -18.80 17.56
N ASP A 42 -1.90 -20.13 17.45
CA ASP A 42 -1.13 -21.00 18.36
C ASP A 42 0.36 -21.09 17.94
N SER A 43 0.74 -20.49 16.81
CA SER A 43 2.12 -20.43 16.32
C SER A 43 2.71 -19.06 16.60
N THR A 44 3.76 -19.03 17.43
CA THR A 44 4.52 -17.81 17.72
C THR A 44 5.07 -17.16 16.45
N ARG A 45 5.54 -17.96 15.47
CA ARG A 45 6.05 -17.47 14.19
C ARG A 45 4.97 -16.77 13.35
N SER A 46 3.75 -17.30 13.31
CA SER A 46 2.65 -16.66 12.56
C SER A 46 2.20 -15.36 13.22
N SER A 47 2.14 -15.33 14.56
CA SER A 47 1.85 -14.12 15.31
C SER A 47 2.92 -13.04 15.13
N GLU A 48 4.20 -13.43 15.14
CA GLU A 48 5.33 -12.53 14.87
C GLU A 48 5.27 -11.97 13.44
N ALA A 49 5.00 -12.80 12.44
CA ALA A 49 4.83 -12.37 11.05
C ALA A 49 3.70 -11.34 10.90
N GLY A 50 2.52 -11.61 11.47
CA GLY A 50 1.42 -10.64 11.42
C GLY A 50 1.76 -9.33 12.13
N MET A 51 2.45 -9.38 13.27
CA MET A 51 2.89 -8.17 13.99
C MET A 51 3.91 -7.37 13.19
N LYS A 52 4.95 -8.01 12.63
CA LYS A 52 5.93 -7.37 11.75
C LYS A 52 5.26 -6.75 10.53
N TYR A 53 4.32 -7.46 9.92
CA TYR A 53 3.61 -6.96 8.76
C TYR A 53 2.74 -5.75 9.10
N PHE A 54 2.02 -5.79 10.21
CA PHE A 54 1.19 -4.69 10.69
C PHE A 54 2.02 -3.44 11.00
N VAL A 55 3.11 -3.57 11.78
CA VAL A 55 3.92 -2.42 12.20
C VAL A 55 4.60 -1.76 11.00
N LEU A 56 5.26 -2.55 10.16
CA LEU A 56 5.93 -2.02 8.96
C LEU A 56 4.92 -1.50 7.94
N GLY A 57 3.77 -2.16 7.83
CA GLY A 57 2.67 -1.75 6.97
C GLY A 57 1.99 -0.46 7.41
N ALA A 58 1.82 -0.24 8.72
CA ALA A 58 1.29 1.00 9.27
C ALA A 58 2.25 2.17 9.05
N LEU A 59 3.57 1.94 9.16
CA LEU A 59 4.58 2.95 8.83
C LEU A 59 4.51 3.34 7.34
N SER A 60 4.47 2.36 6.45
CA SER A 60 4.30 2.55 5.01
C SER A 60 3.01 3.30 4.67
N SER A 61 1.89 2.93 5.31
CA SER A 61 0.61 3.61 5.17
C SER A 61 0.66 5.07 5.62
N GLY A 62 1.32 5.34 6.76
CA GLY A 62 1.53 6.70 7.25
C GLY A 62 2.37 7.54 6.28
N MET A 63 3.43 6.97 5.69
CA MET A 63 4.19 7.66 4.63
C MET A 63 3.32 7.94 3.40
N LEU A 64 2.51 6.98 2.95
CA LEU A 64 1.62 7.15 1.81
C LEU A 64 0.58 8.25 2.05
N LEU A 65 -0.06 8.23 3.21
CA LEU A 65 -1.07 9.22 3.60
C LEU A 65 -0.46 10.63 3.75
N TYR A 66 0.74 10.71 4.31
CA TYR A 66 1.47 11.98 4.40
C TYR A 66 1.86 12.49 3.02
N GLY A 67 2.30 11.60 2.12
CA GLY A 67 2.56 11.93 0.71
C GLY A 67 1.31 12.45 0.01
N ALA A 68 0.17 11.77 0.18
CA ALA A 68 -1.12 12.21 -0.35
C ALA A 68 -1.55 13.57 0.21
N SER A 69 -1.32 13.83 1.50
CA SER A 69 -1.59 15.12 2.13
C SER A 69 -0.74 16.24 1.56
N LEU A 70 0.56 16.00 1.29
CA LEU A 70 1.43 16.97 0.64
C LEU A 70 1.00 17.22 -0.81
N VAL A 71 0.72 16.17 -1.57
CA VAL A 71 0.22 16.30 -2.96
C VAL A 71 -1.05 17.14 -2.97
N TYR A 72 -2.01 16.86 -2.11
CA TYR A 72 -3.22 17.66 -1.96
C TYR A 72 -2.89 19.11 -1.57
N GLY A 73 -1.98 19.34 -0.62
CA GLY A 73 -1.59 20.68 -0.18
C GLY A 73 -0.97 21.55 -1.27
N PHE A 74 -0.25 20.95 -2.23
CA PHE A 74 0.40 21.68 -3.33
C PHE A 74 -0.38 21.72 -4.64
N THR A 75 -1.35 20.83 -4.83
CA THR A 75 -2.18 20.76 -6.06
C THR A 75 -3.61 21.24 -5.84
N GLY A 76 -4.10 21.24 -4.59
CA GLY A 76 -5.48 21.56 -4.24
C GLY A 76 -6.51 20.48 -4.59
N SER A 77 -6.07 19.33 -5.10
CA SER A 77 -6.95 18.24 -5.52
C SER A 77 -6.43 16.88 -5.10
N THR A 78 -7.34 15.92 -4.95
CA THR A 78 -7.03 14.50 -4.75
C THR A 78 -7.21 13.69 -6.04
N GLU A 79 -7.81 14.27 -7.08
CA GLU A 79 -8.06 13.59 -8.35
C GLU A 79 -6.77 13.47 -9.18
N PHE A 80 -6.54 12.30 -9.77
CA PHE A 80 -5.29 12.03 -10.51
C PHE A 80 -5.10 12.93 -11.73
N SER A 81 -6.18 13.25 -12.45
CA SER A 81 -6.16 14.16 -13.60
C SER A 81 -5.68 15.56 -13.22
N GLU A 82 -6.22 16.11 -12.13
CA GLU A 82 -5.87 17.44 -11.64
C GLU A 82 -4.44 17.47 -11.09
N ILE A 83 -4.02 16.41 -10.39
CA ILE A 83 -2.63 16.28 -9.93
C ILE A 83 -1.66 16.23 -11.12
N ALA A 84 -1.99 15.50 -12.19
CA ALA A 84 -1.19 15.44 -13.40
C ALA A 84 -1.10 16.80 -14.12
N ASN A 85 -2.20 17.55 -14.16
CA ASN A 85 -2.22 18.92 -14.70
C ASN A 85 -1.34 19.86 -13.86
N ALA A 86 -1.44 19.79 -12.53
CA ALA A 86 -0.63 20.59 -11.62
C ALA A 86 0.87 20.23 -11.65
N ALA A 87 1.22 19.01 -12.07
CA ALA A 87 2.58 18.55 -12.25
C ALA A 87 3.23 19.00 -13.58
N GLN A 88 2.49 19.67 -14.47
CA GLN A 88 3.02 20.16 -15.75
C GLN A 88 4.15 21.18 -15.56
N PRO A 89 5.14 21.23 -16.49
CA PRO A 89 6.38 21.95 -16.30
C PRO A 89 6.20 23.47 -16.40
N SER A 90 5.79 24.07 -15.28
CA SER A 90 5.74 25.53 -15.06
C SER A 90 6.82 26.01 -14.08
N GLY A 91 7.57 25.05 -13.50
CA GLY A 91 8.58 25.26 -12.45
C GLY A 91 8.66 24.05 -11.52
N THR A 92 9.81 23.84 -10.87
CA THR A 92 10.00 22.71 -9.95
C THR A 92 9.32 22.98 -8.60
N ASN A 93 8.16 22.37 -8.36
CA ASN A 93 7.53 22.39 -7.05
C ASN A 93 8.16 21.30 -6.15
N LEU A 94 9.14 21.69 -5.34
CA LEU A 94 9.82 20.77 -4.41
C LEU A 94 8.84 20.07 -3.46
N GLY A 95 7.81 20.77 -2.98
CA GLY A 95 6.81 20.20 -2.08
C GLY A 95 6.01 19.07 -2.72
N LEU A 96 5.60 19.25 -3.98
CA LEU A 96 4.95 18.20 -4.77
C LEU A 96 5.87 17.00 -4.98
N ILE A 97 7.15 17.23 -5.29
CA ILE A 97 8.14 16.15 -5.44
C ILE A 97 8.27 15.35 -4.13
N PHE A 98 8.39 16.02 -2.99
CA PHE A 98 8.42 15.34 -1.69
C PHE A 98 7.16 14.52 -1.42
N GLY A 99 5.98 15.07 -1.75
CA GLY A 99 4.71 14.36 -1.64
C GLY A 99 4.67 13.09 -2.50
N LEU A 100 5.10 13.19 -3.76
CA LEU A 100 5.20 12.04 -4.67
C LEU A 100 6.21 11.00 -4.19
N VAL A 101 7.37 11.41 -3.67
CA VAL A 101 8.35 10.47 -3.09
C VAL A 101 7.74 9.68 -1.94
N PHE A 102 7.04 10.33 -1.01
CA PHE A 102 6.37 9.66 0.12
C PHE A 102 5.23 8.73 -0.34
N LEU A 103 4.49 9.12 -1.38
CA LEU A 103 3.46 8.28 -1.97
C LEU A 103 4.10 7.02 -2.59
N LEU A 104 5.17 7.19 -3.37
CA LEU A 104 5.91 6.10 -4.01
C LEU A 104 6.60 5.19 -3.00
N THR A 105 7.13 5.71 -1.87
CA THR A 105 7.72 4.84 -0.84
C THR A 105 6.66 3.91 -0.22
N GLY A 106 5.46 4.44 0.01
CA GLY A 106 4.31 3.66 0.48
C GLY A 106 3.90 2.56 -0.50
N LEU A 107 3.79 2.88 -1.80
CA LEU A 107 3.45 1.91 -2.84
C LEU A 107 4.57 0.88 -3.08
N ALA A 108 5.82 1.32 -3.05
CA ALA A 108 7.00 0.46 -3.21
C ALA A 108 7.09 -0.61 -2.11
N PHE A 109 6.72 -0.26 -0.86
CA PHE A 109 6.59 -1.22 0.23
C PHE A 109 5.55 -2.32 -0.08
N LYS A 110 4.39 -1.97 -0.66
CA LYS A 110 3.32 -2.93 -0.98
C LYS A 110 3.73 -3.95 -2.05
N ILE A 111 4.59 -3.57 -2.98
CA ILE A 111 5.14 -4.48 -4.01
C ILE A 111 6.44 -5.17 -3.58
N SER A 112 6.91 -4.95 -2.36
CA SER A 112 8.19 -5.49 -1.86
C SER A 112 9.41 -5.01 -2.68
N ALA A 113 9.39 -3.79 -3.21
CA ALA A 113 10.52 -3.25 -3.97
C ALA A 113 11.71 -2.91 -3.06
N VAL A 114 12.94 -3.03 -3.56
CA VAL A 114 14.14 -2.53 -2.87
C VAL A 114 14.09 -1.00 -2.82
N PRO A 115 14.37 -0.33 -1.68
CA PRO A 115 14.85 -0.85 -0.38
C PRO A 115 13.77 -1.23 0.65
N PHE A 116 12.48 -1.19 0.31
CA PHE A 116 11.32 -1.36 1.21
C PHE A 116 10.83 -2.82 1.41
N HIS A 117 11.67 -3.81 1.09
CA HIS A 117 11.30 -5.23 1.08
C HIS A 117 11.49 -5.95 2.43
N MET A 118 11.97 -5.26 3.47
CA MET A 118 12.38 -5.84 4.77
C MET A 118 11.31 -6.73 5.42
N TRP A 119 10.03 -6.44 5.21
CA TRP A 119 8.92 -7.23 5.76
C TRP A 119 8.73 -8.58 5.07
N THR A 120 9.13 -8.70 3.80
CA THR A 120 8.68 -9.78 2.91
C THR A 120 9.23 -11.16 3.29
N PRO A 121 10.55 -11.32 3.56
CA PRO A 121 11.11 -12.63 3.93
C PRO A 121 10.47 -13.20 5.21
N ASP A 122 10.45 -12.40 6.29
CA ASP A 122 9.94 -12.81 7.60
C ASP A 122 8.44 -13.16 7.56
N VAL A 123 7.66 -12.37 6.83
CA VAL A 123 6.21 -12.60 6.73
C VAL A 123 5.89 -13.80 5.87
N TYR A 124 6.67 -14.05 4.81
CA TYR A 124 6.45 -15.20 3.93
C TYR A 124 6.81 -16.52 4.63
N GLU A 125 7.85 -16.51 5.45
CA GLU A 125 8.25 -17.66 6.25
C GLU A 125 7.26 -17.95 7.40
N GLY A 126 6.83 -16.91 8.12
CA GLY A 126 5.99 -17.08 9.31
C GLY A 126 4.50 -17.29 9.01
N ALA A 127 3.97 -16.75 7.91
CA ALA A 127 2.56 -16.89 7.57
C ALA A 127 2.22 -18.31 7.06
N PRO A 128 0.95 -18.76 7.19
CA PRO A 128 0.52 -20.05 6.63
C PRO A 128 0.72 -20.09 5.11
N SER A 129 1.16 -21.23 4.55
CA SER A 129 1.49 -21.33 3.12
C SER A 129 0.41 -20.83 2.14
N PRO A 130 -0.91 -21.07 2.35
CA PRO A 130 -1.94 -20.50 1.48
C PRO A 130 -2.00 -18.96 1.51
N VAL A 131 -1.68 -18.37 2.67
CA VAL A 131 -1.62 -16.91 2.86
C VAL A 131 -0.42 -16.33 2.13
N THR A 132 0.75 -16.97 2.27
CA THR A 132 1.96 -16.59 1.55
C THR A 132 1.77 -16.67 0.03
N ALA A 133 1.12 -17.72 -0.45
CA ALA A 133 0.77 -17.86 -1.88
C ALA A 133 -0.12 -16.71 -2.37
N PHE A 134 -1.11 -16.30 -1.57
CA PHE A 134 -1.95 -15.14 -1.89
C PHE A 134 -1.14 -13.83 -1.89
N PHE A 135 -0.28 -13.62 -0.90
CA PHE A 135 0.56 -12.42 -0.77
C PHE A 135 1.57 -12.27 -1.92
N ALA A 136 2.05 -13.39 -2.47
CA ALA A 136 3.03 -13.40 -3.55
C ALA A 136 2.46 -12.89 -4.89
N ALA A 137 1.13 -12.90 -5.07
CA ALA A 137 0.49 -12.57 -6.33
C ALA A 137 -0.50 -11.40 -6.22
N ALA A 138 -1.69 -11.62 -5.65
CA ALA A 138 -2.83 -10.74 -5.85
C ALA A 138 -2.58 -9.29 -5.37
N PRO A 139 -2.08 -9.04 -4.14
CA PRO A 139 -1.78 -7.70 -3.67
C PRO A 139 -0.73 -6.97 -4.50
N LYS A 140 0.28 -7.69 -4.99
CA LYS A 140 1.35 -7.12 -5.80
C LYS A 140 0.85 -6.70 -7.17
N ILE A 141 0.00 -7.52 -7.80
CA ILE A 141 -0.64 -7.18 -9.08
C ILE A 141 -1.52 -5.94 -8.92
N ALA A 142 -2.34 -5.89 -7.88
CA ALA A 142 -3.21 -4.75 -7.62
C ALA A 142 -2.41 -3.46 -7.39
N ALA A 143 -1.33 -3.52 -6.60
CA ALA A 143 -0.46 -2.38 -6.36
C ALA A 143 0.33 -1.98 -7.62
N MET A 144 0.76 -2.95 -8.46
CA MET A 144 1.45 -2.65 -9.71
C MET A 144 0.52 -1.96 -10.73
N ALA A 145 -0.76 -2.31 -10.75
CA ALA A 145 -1.75 -1.62 -11.58
C ALA A 145 -1.83 -0.12 -11.29
N LEU A 146 -1.59 0.30 -10.03
CA LEU A 146 -1.54 1.72 -9.67
C LEU A 146 -0.34 2.46 -10.27
N PHE A 147 0.82 1.81 -10.38
CA PHE A 147 2.02 2.45 -10.96
C PHE A 147 1.89 2.72 -12.46
N VAL A 148 1.00 1.99 -13.14
CA VAL A 148 0.74 2.15 -14.57
C VAL A 148 -0.25 3.28 -14.85
N ARG A 149 -1.06 3.66 -13.84
CA ARG A 149 -2.05 4.73 -13.94
C ARG A 149 -1.41 6.09 -13.69
#